data_AF-A0A1F9XZH0-F1
#
_entry.id   AF-A0A1F9XZH0-F1
#
_cell.length_a   1.000
_cell.length_b   1.000
_cell.length_c   1.000
_cell.angle_alpha   90.00
_cell.angle_beta   90.00
_cell.angle_gamma   90.00
#
_symmetry.space_group_name_H-M   'P 1'
#
loop_
_entity.id
_entity.type
_entity.pdbx_description
1 polymer ?
#
loop_
_entity_poly.entity_id
_entity_poly.type
_entity_poly.pdbx_seq_one_letter_code
_entity_poly.pdbx_strand_id
1 'polypeptide(L)'
;MEKAIILSPSLINQKSTLELIKGAMVYLGDEFCIHKQPSFADFTSARKLTGATPVLLSTLLTEPALKSYAVLLSECAKKAPGTEVVVNDIGLLHFIDKNYRGRFSITLGRLITYLFDPKNTRVLGSKSERGLEGKKMKLWESSLEATPTPYIKKFLKRYAVERVETDSERIFKKYADNMDVKISFYYPMRLMAMTRFCPFRGGISLECKAPCGSRLLTLRTRHLDYPLFSKGNAYFVKNRLVKHPRLDRTVRFPFVKSNNLKMYINEGSLRG
;
A
#
# COMPACT_ATOMS: atom_id res chain seq x y z
N MET A 1 13.00 -6.84 -14.81
CA MET A 1 12.32 -6.44 -13.55
C MET A 1 11.70 -5.08 -13.76
N GLU A 2 10.39 -5.00 -13.64
CA GLU A 2 9.61 -3.77 -13.81
C GLU A 2 9.77 -2.82 -12.61
N LYS A 3 9.69 -1.51 -12.85
CA LYS A 3 9.71 -0.48 -11.81
C LYS A 3 8.35 0.23 -11.80
N ALA A 4 7.77 0.35 -10.62
CA ALA A 4 6.53 1.07 -10.39
C ALA A 4 6.69 2.16 -9.33
N ILE A 5 5.99 3.27 -9.53
CA ILE A 5 6.02 4.44 -8.65
C ILE A 5 4.59 4.84 -8.31
N ILE A 6 4.31 4.94 -7.01
CA ILE A 6 3.04 5.43 -6.50
C ILE A 6 2.95 6.94 -6.66
N LEU A 7 1.95 7.40 -7.40
CA LEU A 7 1.67 8.80 -7.62
C LEU A 7 0.29 9.15 -7.06
N SER A 8 0.26 10.03 -6.07
CA SER A 8 -1.01 10.61 -5.60
C SER A 8 -1.56 11.55 -6.68
N PRO A 9 -2.90 11.65 -6.85
CA PRO A 9 -3.54 12.60 -7.76
C PRO A 9 -2.99 14.03 -7.64
N SER A 10 -2.78 14.50 -6.40
CA SER A 10 -2.21 15.82 -6.09
C SER A 10 -0.81 16.12 -6.65
N LEU A 11 -0.09 15.09 -7.12
CA LEU A 11 1.26 15.22 -7.65
C LEU A 11 1.30 15.22 -9.19
N ILE A 12 0.22 14.83 -9.89
CA ILE A 12 0.25 14.63 -11.36
C ILE A 12 0.72 15.89 -12.09
N ASN A 13 0.33 17.07 -11.61
CA ASN A 13 0.61 18.35 -12.28
C ASN A 13 1.88 19.05 -11.78
N GLN A 14 2.69 18.42 -10.93
CA GLN A 14 3.93 19.02 -10.43
C GLN A 14 5.08 18.81 -11.44
N LYS A 15 5.87 19.86 -11.70
CA LYS A 15 6.99 19.79 -12.66
C LYS A 15 7.99 18.66 -12.33
N SER A 16 8.27 18.43 -11.06
CA SER A 16 9.18 17.38 -10.59
C SER A 16 8.65 15.96 -10.80
N THR A 17 7.35 15.78 -11.10
CA THR A 17 6.75 14.46 -11.26
C THR A 17 7.23 13.72 -12.50
N LEU A 18 7.51 14.43 -13.59
CA LEU A 18 8.00 13.81 -14.83
C LEU A 18 9.33 13.09 -14.63
N GLU A 19 10.26 13.72 -13.90
CA GLU A 19 11.55 13.11 -13.59
C GLU A 19 11.39 11.90 -12.69
N LEU A 20 10.46 11.97 -11.72
CA LEU A 20 10.18 10.86 -10.81
C LEU A 20 9.66 9.63 -11.55
N ILE A 21 8.75 9.80 -12.51
CA ILE A 21 8.05 8.67 -13.17
C ILE A 21 8.74 8.17 -14.43
N LYS A 22 9.85 8.78 -14.87
CA LYS A 22 10.51 8.42 -16.13
C LYS A 22 10.91 6.95 -16.18
N GLY A 23 10.34 6.21 -17.13
CA GLY A 23 10.59 4.78 -17.32
C GLY A 23 10.02 3.88 -16.23
N ALA A 24 9.04 4.37 -15.45
CA ALA A 24 8.35 3.62 -14.42
C ALA A 24 6.84 3.55 -14.71
N MET A 25 6.23 2.43 -14.34
CA MET A 25 4.78 2.30 -14.29
C MET A 25 4.20 3.17 -13.18
N VAL A 26 3.14 3.91 -13.47
CA VAL A 26 2.46 4.75 -12.47
C VAL A 26 1.37 3.96 -11.77
N TYR A 27 1.49 3.87 -10.45
CA TYR A 27 0.42 3.45 -9.56
C TYR A 27 -0.33 4.70 -9.08
N LEU A 28 -1.50 4.94 -9.63
CA LEU A 28 -2.29 6.13 -9.36
C LEU A 28 -3.19 5.91 -8.14
N GLY A 29 -2.95 6.67 -7.07
CA GLY A 29 -3.73 6.63 -5.84
C GLY A 29 -2.88 6.63 -4.57
N ASP A 30 -3.41 6.07 -3.50
CA ASP A 30 -2.73 5.90 -2.22
C ASP A 30 -3.31 4.67 -1.49
N GLU A 31 -2.44 3.86 -0.89
CA GLU A 31 -2.82 2.63 -0.20
C GLU A 31 -3.43 2.86 1.17
N PHE A 32 -3.24 4.05 1.73
CA PHE A 32 -3.50 4.31 3.14
C PHE A 32 -4.55 5.39 3.36
N CYS A 33 -4.77 6.26 2.36
CA CYS A 33 -5.64 7.43 2.51
C CYS A 33 -6.82 7.44 1.51
N ILE A 34 -8.04 7.42 2.06
CA ILE A 34 -9.29 7.55 1.29
C ILE A 34 -9.42 8.89 0.55
N HIS A 35 -8.72 9.93 1.01
CA HIS A 35 -8.77 11.27 0.41
C HIS A 35 -7.80 11.45 -0.76
N LYS A 36 -7.03 10.41 -1.08
CA LYS A 36 -6.08 10.41 -2.20
C LYS A 36 -6.45 9.38 -3.27
N GLN A 37 -7.71 8.93 -3.25
CA GLN A 37 -8.23 8.08 -4.32
C GLN A 37 -8.40 8.89 -5.60
N PRO A 38 -8.06 8.33 -6.77
CA PRO A 38 -8.15 9.07 -8.02
C PRO A 38 -9.58 9.20 -8.52
N SER A 39 -9.80 10.22 -9.35
CA SER A 39 -10.93 10.32 -10.27
C SER A 39 -10.57 9.81 -11.66
N PHE A 40 -11.56 9.67 -12.55
CA PHE A 40 -11.28 9.33 -13.95
C PHE A 40 -10.52 10.44 -14.70
N ALA A 41 -10.68 11.70 -14.28
CA ALA A 41 -9.90 12.81 -14.80
C ALA A 41 -8.42 12.70 -14.43
N ASP A 42 -8.12 12.28 -13.19
CA ASP A 42 -6.74 11.99 -12.74
C ASP A 42 -6.14 10.82 -13.54
N PHE A 43 -6.93 9.76 -13.76
CA PHE A 43 -6.53 8.61 -14.59
C PHE A 43 -6.14 9.04 -16.01
N THR A 44 -6.99 9.86 -16.64
CA THR A 44 -6.73 10.39 -17.99
C THR A 44 -5.50 11.30 -18.02
N SER A 45 -5.32 12.12 -16.99
CA SER A 45 -4.17 13.01 -16.85
C SER A 45 -2.86 12.23 -16.69
N ALA A 46 -2.85 11.20 -15.83
CA ALA A 46 -1.70 10.32 -15.65
C ALA A 46 -1.38 9.53 -16.93
N ARG A 47 -2.40 9.06 -17.66
CA ARG A 47 -2.22 8.40 -18.96
C ARG A 47 -1.62 9.33 -20.00
N LYS A 48 -2.11 10.57 -20.09
CA LYS A 48 -1.54 11.59 -21.00
C LYS A 48 -0.09 11.92 -20.64
N LEU A 49 0.21 12.01 -19.34
CA LEU A 49 1.54 12.34 -18.84
C LEU A 49 2.58 11.24 -19.15
N THR A 50 2.16 9.97 -19.11
CA THR A 50 3.07 8.82 -19.23
C THR A 50 3.02 8.11 -20.58
N GLY A 51 1.97 8.32 -21.37
CA GLY A 51 1.68 7.53 -22.57
C GLY A 51 1.19 6.11 -22.28
N ALA A 52 1.07 5.71 -21.02
CA ALA A 52 0.70 4.35 -20.60
C ALA A 52 -0.54 4.36 -19.69
N THR A 53 -1.28 3.26 -19.66
CA THR A 53 -2.41 3.10 -18.73
C THR A 53 -1.87 2.98 -17.30
N PRO A 54 -2.22 3.90 -16.37
CA PRO A 54 -1.79 3.78 -14.99
C PRO A 54 -2.50 2.62 -14.28
N VAL A 55 -1.84 2.02 -13.30
CA VAL A 55 -2.42 1.04 -12.38
C VAL A 55 -3.24 1.79 -11.33
N LEU A 56 -4.47 1.37 -11.08
CA LEU A 56 -5.31 1.98 -10.04
C LEU A 56 -4.96 1.38 -8.67
N LEU A 57 -4.69 2.22 -7.68
CA LEU A 57 -4.29 1.81 -6.34
C LEU A 57 -5.37 2.17 -5.32
N SER A 58 -5.99 1.16 -4.72
CA SER A 58 -7.00 1.38 -3.68
C SER A 58 -6.41 1.40 -2.27
N THR A 59 -7.18 1.96 -1.34
CA THR A 59 -6.99 1.86 0.13
C THR A 59 -8.06 0.96 0.74
N LEU A 60 -8.04 0.78 2.06
CA LEU A 60 -9.23 0.35 2.83
C LEU A 60 -10.33 1.41 2.69
N LEU A 61 -11.47 1.04 2.11
CA LEU A 61 -12.52 1.99 1.73
C LEU A 61 -13.61 2.05 2.80
N THR A 62 -14.10 3.27 3.05
CA THR A 62 -15.39 3.48 3.71
C THR A 62 -16.51 3.40 2.67
N GLU A 63 -17.76 3.28 3.11
CA GLU A 63 -18.91 3.22 2.20
C GLU A 63 -18.97 4.43 1.22
N PRO A 64 -18.79 5.70 1.66
CA PRO A 64 -18.72 6.81 0.71
C PRO A 64 -17.54 6.72 -0.26
N ALA A 65 -16.38 6.29 0.22
CA ALA A 65 -15.19 6.15 -0.62
C ALA A 65 -15.36 5.03 -1.66
N LEU A 66 -16.04 3.93 -1.30
CA LEU A 66 -16.38 2.85 -2.22
C LEU A 66 -17.32 3.34 -3.32
N LYS A 67 -18.33 4.15 -3.00
CA LYS A 67 -19.23 4.75 -4.01
C LYS A 67 -18.47 5.61 -5.00
N SER A 68 -17.57 6.48 -4.53
CA SER A 68 -16.71 7.29 -5.42
C SER A 68 -15.79 6.43 -6.27
N TYR A 69 -15.18 5.39 -5.68
CA TYR A 69 -14.30 4.47 -6.40
C TYR A 69 -15.06 3.63 -7.44
N ALA A 70 -16.31 3.27 -7.16
CA ALA A 70 -17.19 2.56 -8.10
C ALA A 70 -17.50 3.40 -9.36
N VAL A 71 -17.65 4.71 -9.22
CA VAL A 71 -17.79 5.62 -10.38
C VAL A 71 -16.53 5.58 -11.23
N LEU A 72 -15.34 5.66 -10.62
CA LEU A 72 -14.07 5.49 -11.33
C LEU A 72 -14.00 4.15 -12.06
N LEU A 73 -14.32 3.05 -11.39
CA LEU A 73 -14.31 1.71 -11.99
C LEU A 73 -15.29 1.61 -13.16
N SER A 74 -16.49 2.16 -13.04
CA SER A 74 -17.48 2.18 -14.13
C SER A 74 -16.94 2.88 -15.38
N GLU A 75 -16.28 4.03 -15.22
CA GLU A 75 -15.66 4.76 -16.33
C GLU A 75 -14.47 3.98 -16.93
N CYS A 76 -13.57 3.43 -16.10
CA CYS A 76 -12.45 2.62 -16.56
C CYS A 76 -12.92 1.34 -17.27
N ALA A 77 -13.94 0.65 -16.78
CA ALA A 77 -14.47 -0.57 -17.41
C ALA A 77 -15.04 -0.31 -18.81
N LYS A 78 -15.54 0.91 -19.07
CA LYS A 78 -16.06 1.35 -20.37
C LYS A 78 -14.93 1.83 -21.30
N LYS A 79 -14.03 2.67 -20.80
CA LYS A 79 -13.08 3.45 -21.62
C LYS A 79 -11.64 2.91 -21.62
N ALA A 80 -11.31 2.04 -20.67
CA ALA A 80 -10.00 1.44 -20.50
C ALA A 80 -10.09 0.02 -19.91
N PRO A 81 -10.80 -0.92 -20.58
CA PRO A 81 -10.88 -2.30 -20.11
C PRO A 81 -9.48 -2.93 -20.04
N GLY A 82 -9.29 -3.85 -19.11
CA GLY A 82 -8.00 -4.47 -18.82
C GLY A 82 -7.09 -3.62 -17.92
N THR A 83 -7.56 -2.46 -17.44
CA THR A 83 -6.83 -1.67 -16.42
C THR A 83 -6.49 -2.55 -15.22
N GLU A 84 -5.24 -2.48 -14.77
CA GLU A 84 -4.79 -3.17 -13.56
C GLU A 84 -5.31 -2.41 -12.32
N VAL A 85 -5.88 -3.15 -11.36
CA VAL A 85 -6.35 -2.60 -10.07
C VAL A 85 -5.65 -3.34 -8.93
N VAL A 86 -4.88 -2.60 -8.15
CA VAL A 86 -4.30 -3.07 -6.88
C VAL A 86 -5.35 -2.88 -5.79
N VAL A 87 -5.88 -4.00 -5.31
CA VAL A 87 -6.98 -4.05 -4.35
C VAL A 87 -6.43 -4.26 -2.94
N ASN A 88 -6.66 -3.28 -2.07
CA ASN A 88 -6.32 -3.32 -0.65
C ASN A 88 -7.54 -3.54 0.26
N ASP A 89 -8.72 -3.82 -0.29
CA ASP A 89 -9.99 -3.96 0.43
C ASP A 89 -10.81 -5.16 -0.10
N ILE A 90 -11.24 -6.08 0.77
CA ILE A 90 -12.00 -7.28 0.35
C ILE A 90 -13.38 -6.91 -0.20
N GLY A 91 -14.02 -5.88 0.35
CA GLY A 91 -15.31 -5.39 -0.14
C GLY A 91 -15.18 -4.88 -1.57
N LEU A 92 -14.11 -4.14 -1.87
CA LEU A 92 -13.80 -3.73 -3.24
C LEU A 92 -13.53 -4.92 -4.17
N LEU A 93 -12.76 -5.91 -3.71
CA LEU A 93 -12.49 -7.12 -4.51
C LEU A 93 -13.78 -7.85 -4.88
N HIS A 94 -14.66 -8.05 -3.90
CA HIS A 94 -15.97 -8.66 -4.11
C HIS A 94 -16.85 -7.83 -5.03
N PHE A 95 -16.85 -6.50 -4.87
CA PHE A 95 -17.58 -5.58 -5.73
C PHE A 95 -17.12 -5.69 -7.19
N ILE A 96 -15.81 -5.77 -7.44
CA ILE A 96 -15.26 -5.98 -8.79
C ILE A 96 -15.65 -7.35 -9.35
N ASP A 97 -15.51 -8.43 -8.57
CA ASP A 97 -15.91 -9.79 -9.00
C ASP A 97 -17.39 -9.87 -9.40
N LYS A 98 -18.26 -9.18 -8.67
CA LYS A 98 -19.71 -9.20 -8.91
C LYS A 98 -20.13 -8.36 -10.12
N ASN A 99 -19.54 -7.16 -10.28
CA ASN A 99 -20.06 -6.17 -11.23
C ASN A 99 -19.19 -6.03 -12.49
N TYR A 100 -17.91 -6.41 -12.43
CA TYR A 100 -16.92 -6.14 -13.47
C TYR A 100 -15.98 -7.32 -13.73
N ARG A 101 -16.45 -8.56 -13.51
CA ARG A 101 -15.64 -9.77 -13.74
C ARG A 101 -15.01 -9.76 -15.13
N GLY A 102 -13.70 -9.98 -15.21
CA GLY A 102 -12.94 -10.00 -16.46
C GLY A 102 -12.72 -8.64 -17.13
N ARG A 103 -13.17 -7.52 -16.52
CA ARG A 103 -12.91 -6.17 -17.05
C ARG A 103 -11.60 -5.55 -16.55
N PHE A 104 -11.00 -6.11 -15.50
CA PHE A 104 -9.79 -5.60 -14.86
C PHE A 104 -8.79 -6.74 -14.64
N SER A 105 -7.51 -6.41 -14.72
CA SER A 105 -6.44 -7.26 -14.17
C SER A 105 -6.34 -7.00 -12.67
N ILE A 106 -6.38 -8.06 -11.86
CA ILE A 106 -6.46 -7.93 -10.40
C ILE A 106 -5.11 -8.22 -9.75
N THR A 107 -4.64 -7.23 -8.98
CA THR A 107 -3.48 -7.34 -8.12
C THR A 107 -3.93 -7.27 -6.66
N LEU A 108 -3.55 -8.23 -5.83
CA LEU A 108 -3.77 -8.11 -4.37
C LEU A 108 -2.67 -7.26 -3.76
N GLY A 109 -3.06 -6.08 -3.25
CA GLY A 109 -2.15 -5.17 -2.57
C GLY A 109 -1.65 -5.73 -1.23
N ARG A 110 -0.60 -5.11 -0.70
CA ARG A 110 0.07 -5.61 0.51
C ARG A 110 -0.81 -5.63 1.76
N LEU A 111 -1.86 -4.80 1.83
CA LEU A 111 -2.79 -4.84 2.98
C LEU A 111 -3.60 -6.14 3.01
N ILE A 112 -3.96 -6.67 1.85
CA ILE A 112 -4.65 -7.97 1.75
C ILE A 112 -3.69 -9.13 1.97
N THR A 113 -2.46 -9.07 1.44
CA THR A 113 -1.48 -10.15 1.70
C THR A 113 -1.11 -10.22 3.19
N TYR A 114 -1.07 -9.07 3.87
CA TYR A 114 -0.91 -8.97 5.32
C TYR A 114 -2.06 -9.59 6.09
N LEU A 115 -3.29 -9.48 5.61
CA LEU A 115 -4.47 -10.13 6.22
C LEU A 115 -4.36 -11.66 6.19
N PHE A 116 -3.77 -12.25 5.14
CA PHE A 116 -3.54 -13.69 5.06
C PHE A 116 -2.31 -14.18 5.85
N ASP A 117 -1.44 -13.26 6.28
CA ASP A 117 -0.23 -13.62 7.01
C ASP A 117 0.16 -12.60 8.10
N PRO A 118 -0.73 -12.32 9.07
CA PRO A 118 -0.53 -11.28 10.08
C PRO A 118 0.68 -11.53 10.98
N LYS A 119 1.19 -12.77 11.07
CA LYS A 119 2.40 -13.09 11.84
C LYS A 119 3.67 -12.54 11.17
N ASN A 120 3.69 -12.47 9.83
CA ASN A 120 4.86 -12.08 9.05
C ASN A 120 4.83 -10.61 8.62
N THR A 121 3.85 -9.85 9.12
CA THR A 121 3.76 -8.39 8.97
C THR A 121 4.58 -7.68 10.04
N ARG A 122 4.77 -8.31 11.21
CA ARG A 122 5.53 -7.75 12.34
C ARG A 122 6.97 -7.42 11.92
N VAL A 123 7.39 -6.20 12.23
CA VAL A 123 8.79 -5.80 12.15
C VAL A 123 9.52 -6.39 13.35
N LEU A 124 10.80 -6.76 13.18
CA LEU A 124 11.63 -7.26 14.27
C LEU A 124 11.66 -6.25 15.43
N GLY A 125 11.72 -6.75 16.67
CA GLY A 125 11.72 -5.93 17.86
C GLY A 125 12.89 -4.95 17.93
N SER A 126 12.70 -3.86 18.68
CA SER A 126 13.72 -2.87 19.01
C SER A 126 14.70 -3.44 20.03
N LYS A 127 16.00 -3.12 19.90
CA LYS A 127 17.02 -3.40 20.93
C LYS A 127 17.23 -2.24 21.90
N SER A 128 16.38 -1.21 21.86
CA SER A 128 16.48 -0.11 22.82
C SER A 128 16.34 -0.61 24.26
N GLU A 129 17.14 -0.09 25.19
CA GLU A 129 17.03 -0.33 26.64
C GLU A 129 15.65 -0.01 27.20
N ARG A 130 14.94 0.95 26.59
CA ARG A 130 13.56 1.32 26.95
C ARG A 130 12.52 0.71 26.01
N GLY A 131 12.96 -0.13 25.08
CA GLY A 131 12.06 -0.91 24.23
C GLY A 131 11.30 -1.90 25.12
N LEU A 132 10.01 -2.04 24.87
CA LEU A 132 9.30 -3.19 25.43
C LEU A 132 9.87 -4.43 24.75
N GLU A 133 10.44 -5.36 25.53
CA GLU A 133 10.86 -6.64 24.98
C GLU A 133 9.67 -7.29 24.29
N GLY A 134 9.74 -7.39 22.96
CA GLY A 134 8.73 -8.11 22.21
C GLY A 134 8.72 -9.55 22.72
N LYS A 135 7.56 -10.02 23.19
CA LYS A 135 7.41 -11.42 23.60
C LYS A 135 7.91 -12.31 22.46
N LYS A 136 8.96 -13.10 22.72
CA LYS A 136 9.45 -14.09 21.76
C LYS A 136 8.26 -14.98 21.40
N MET A 137 7.95 -15.07 20.12
CA MET A 137 6.91 -15.98 19.67
C MET A 137 7.28 -17.39 20.09
N LYS A 138 6.31 -18.12 20.66
CA LYS A 138 6.51 -19.54 20.97
C LYS A 138 6.73 -20.29 19.65
N LEU A 139 7.47 -21.40 19.69
CA LEU A 139 7.79 -22.18 18.48
C LEU A 139 6.53 -22.56 17.68
N TRP A 140 5.46 -22.95 18.37
CA TRP A 140 4.18 -23.30 17.73
C TRP A 140 3.47 -22.10 17.08
N GLU A 141 3.62 -20.89 17.62
CA GLU A 141 3.08 -19.66 17.01
C GLU A 141 3.80 -19.36 15.69
N SER A 142 5.05 -19.81 15.55
CA SER A 142 5.83 -19.65 14.32
C SER A 142 5.50 -20.70 13.25
N SER A 143 5.11 -21.91 13.68
CA SER A 143 4.81 -23.06 12.80
C SER A 143 3.40 -23.05 12.24
N LEU A 144 2.41 -22.51 12.96
CA LEU A 144 1.03 -22.46 12.46
C LEU A 144 0.91 -21.42 11.32
N GLU A 145 0.52 -21.84 10.12
CA GLU A 145 0.13 -20.91 9.06
C GLU A 145 -1.15 -20.19 9.47
N ALA A 146 -1.12 -18.85 9.57
CA ALA A 146 -2.30 -18.06 9.90
C ALA A 146 -3.43 -18.26 8.86
N THR A 147 -3.05 -18.40 7.58
CA THR A 147 -3.95 -18.85 6.52
C THR A 147 -3.28 -19.97 5.73
N PRO A 148 -3.91 -21.16 5.65
CA PRO A 148 -3.36 -22.30 4.92
C PRO A 148 -3.11 -21.99 3.45
N THR A 149 -1.93 -22.38 2.94
CA THR A 149 -1.56 -22.19 1.53
C THR A 149 -2.60 -22.73 0.52
N PRO A 150 -3.24 -23.91 0.73
CA PRO A 150 -4.31 -24.38 -0.17
C PRO A 150 -5.51 -23.44 -0.26
N TYR A 151 -5.87 -22.77 0.84
CA TYR A 151 -6.94 -21.77 0.85
C TYR A 151 -6.54 -20.56 0.00
N ILE A 152 -5.33 -20.04 0.18
CA ILE A 152 -4.84 -18.89 -0.59
C ILE A 152 -4.82 -19.21 -2.09
N LYS A 153 -4.37 -20.41 -2.50
CA LYS A 153 -4.44 -20.85 -3.91
C LYS A 153 -5.86 -20.80 -4.47
N LYS A 154 -6.84 -21.35 -3.74
CA LYS A 154 -8.25 -21.31 -4.15
C LYS A 154 -8.77 -19.88 -4.22
N PHE A 155 -8.39 -19.03 -3.27
CA PHE A 155 -8.75 -17.61 -3.24
C PHE A 155 -8.22 -16.87 -4.48
N LEU A 156 -6.91 -16.97 -4.77
CA LEU A 156 -6.30 -16.34 -5.93
C LEU A 156 -6.96 -16.79 -7.24
N LYS A 157 -7.22 -18.09 -7.39
CA LYS A 157 -7.90 -18.64 -8.55
C LYS A 157 -9.34 -18.12 -8.68
N ARG A 158 -10.11 -18.07 -7.58
CA ARG A 158 -11.51 -17.62 -7.58
C ARG A 158 -11.66 -16.20 -8.11
N TYR A 159 -10.76 -15.31 -7.68
CA TYR A 159 -10.77 -13.89 -8.02
C TYR A 159 -9.88 -13.53 -9.23
N ALA A 160 -9.35 -14.55 -9.94
CA ALA A 160 -8.46 -14.36 -11.08
C ALA A 160 -7.31 -13.38 -10.77
N VAL A 161 -6.69 -13.53 -9.60
CA VAL A 161 -5.57 -12.67 -9.18
C VAL A 161 -4.34 -13.02 -10.01
N GLU A 162 -3.79 -12.04 -10.71
CA GLU A 162 -2.60 -12.20 -11.55
C GLU A 162 -1.30 -11.90 -10.78
N ARG A 163 -1.41 -11.04 -9.77
CA ARG A 163 -0.26 -10.51 -9.03
C ARG A 163 -0.57 -10.30 -7.55
N VAL A 164 0.44 -10.46 -6.72
CA VAL A 164 0.41 -10.16 -5.29
C VAL A 164 1.53 -9.19 -4.93
N GLU A 165 1.27 -8.32 -3.95
CA GLU A 165 2.27 -7.35 -3.50
C GLU A 165 2.61 -7.52 -2.03
N THR A 166 3.88 -7.29 -1.69
CA THR A 166 4.35 -7.34 -0.31
C THR A 166 5.63 -6.54 -0.13
N ASP A 167 5.97 -6.19 1.11
CA ASP A 167 7.26 -5.68 1.58
C ASP A 167 7.90 -6.66 2.60
N SER A 168 7.30 -7.82 2.84
CA SER A 168 7.83 -8.84 3.75
C SER A 168 8.52 -9.95 2.95
N GLU A 169 9.81 -10.18 3.19
CA GLU A 169 10.58 -11.25 2.53
C GLU A 169 9.96 -12.63 2.78
N ARG A 170 9.39 -12.86 3.98
CA ARG A 170 8.76 -14.14 4.32
C ARG A 170 7.47 -14.36 3.56
N ILE A 171 6.63 -13.32 3.45
CA ILE A 171 5.43 -13.38 2.62
C ILE A 171 5.85 -13.58 1.15
N PHE A 172 6.84 -12.83 0.67
CA PHE A 172 7.38 -12.98 -0.69
C PHE A 172 7.76 -14.43 -0.98
N LYS A 173 8.57 -15.07 -0.12
CA LYS A 173 8.98 -16.49 -0.31
C LYS A 173 7.78 -17.43 -0.31
N LYS A 174 6.83 -17.25 0.61
CA LYS A 174 5.58 -18.05 0.65
C LYS A 174 4.88 -18.06 -0.71
N TYR A 175 4.69 -16.89 -1.33
CA TYR A 175 4.05 -16.80 -2.65
C TYR A 175 4.97 -17.31 -3.77
N ALA A 176 6.27 -17.00 -3.73
CA ALA A 176 7.24 -17.39 -4.76
C ALA A 176 7.37 -18.91 -4.90
N ASP A 177 7.38 -19.62 -3.77
CA ASP A 177 7.63 -21.07 -3.73
C ASP A 177 6.37 -21.88 -3.99
N ASN A 178 5.19 -21.30 -3.71
CA ASN A 178 3.95 -22.07 -3.68
C ASN A 178 2.94 -21.67 -4.74
N MET A 179 3.08 -20.54 -5.42
CA MET A 179 2.00 -19.96 -6.21
C MET A 179 2.45 -19.49 -7.60
N ASP A 180 1.59 -19.71 -8.58
CA ASP A 180 1.79 -19.21 -9.94
C ASP A 180 1.14 -17.84 -10.11
N VAL A 181 1.69 -16.84 -9.42
CA VAL A 181 1.31 -15.43 -9.52
C VAL A 181 2.55 -14.57 -9.64
N LYS A 182 2.43 -13.43 -10.32
CA LYS A 182 3.50 -12.43 -10.34
C LYS A 182 3.64 -11.78 -8.97
N ILE A 183 4.85 -11.38 -8.60
CA ILE A 183 5.11 -10.82 -7.28
C ILE A 183 5.74 -9.44 -7.41
N SER A 184 5.08 -8.46 -6.80
CA SER A 184 5.61 -7.11 -6.60
C SER A 184 6.22 -6.97 -5.22
N PHE A 185 7.38 -6.33 -5.14
CA PHE A 185 8.03 -6.04 -3.85
C PHE A 185 8.22 -4.55 -3.58
N TYR A 186 7.76 -4.12 -2.43
CA TYR A 186 7.83 -2.74 -1.96
C TYR A 186 9.17 -2.40 -1.32
N TYR A 187 9.83 -1.34 -1.80
CA TYR A 187 11.08 -0.82 -1.24
C TYR A 187 11.24 0.69 -1.52
N PRO A 188 12.09 1.44 -0.78
CA PRO A 188 12.96 1.06 0.33
C PRO A 188 12.26 1.08 1.68
N MET A 189 10.92 1.06 1.71
CA MET A 189 10.12 1.22 2.91
C MET A 189 9.19 0.04 3.11
N ARG A 190 9.13 -0.48 4.33
CA ARG A 190 8.23 -1.56 4.75
C ARG A 190 7.17 -0.99 5.67
N LEU A 191 5.91 -1.31 5.41
CA LEU A 191 4.80 -0.98 6.26
C LEU A 191 4.94 -1.70 7.59
N MET A 192 4.95 -0.91 8.67
CA MET A 192 4.97 -1.40 10.04
C MET A 192 3.57 -1.37 10.65
N ALA A 193 2.86 -0.25 10.46
CA ALA A 193 1.51 -0.07 11.00
C ALA A 193 0.74 0.96 10.17
N MET A 194 -0.58 0.89 10.25
CA MET A 194 -1.47 1.92 9.75
C MET A 194 -2.59 2.19 10.75
N THR A 195 -3.13 3.39 10.73
CA THR A 195 -4.26 3.82 11.57
C THR A 195 -5.27 4.57 10.72
N ARG A 196 -6.51 4.74 11.19
CA ARG A 196 -7.45 5.70 10.59
C ARG A 196 -7.20 7.13 11.08
N PHE A 197 -6.45 7.29 12.15
CA PHE A 197 -6.10 8.59 12.71
C PHE A 197 -5.01 9.25 11.85
N CYS A 198 -5.32 10.40 11.25
CA CYS A 198 -4.33 11.15 10.49
C CYS A 198 -3.64 12.17 11.42
N PRO A 199 -2.33 12.03 11.72
CA PRO A 199 -1.64 12.97 12.60
C PRO A 199 -1.57 14.40 12.03
N PHE A 200 -1.68 14.55 10.70
CA PHE A 200 -1.73 15.86 10.05
C PHE A 200 -3.08 16.56 10.21
N ARG A 201 -4.10 15.85 10.70
CA ARG A 201 -5.46 16.37 10.93
C ARG A 201 -5.86 16.30 12.41
N GLY A 202 -5.03 15.71 13.27
CA GLY A 202 -5.34 15.48 14.68
C GLY A 202 -6.54 14.55 14.92
N GLY A 203 -6.95 13.73 13.93
CA GLY A 203 -8.18 12.96 14.04
C GLY A 203 -8.54 12.09 12.83
N ILE A 204 -9.70 11.45 12.93
CA ILE A 204 -10.44 10.87 11.81
C ILE A 204 -11.26 12.01 11.20
N SER A 205 -11.07 12.30 9.91
CA SER A 205 -11.80 13.38 9.23
C SER A 205 -12.28 12.89 7.87
N LEU A 206 -13.54 13.20 7.55
CA LEU A 206 -14.14 12.99 6.23
C LEU A 206 -13.72 14.05 5.22
N GLU A 207 -13.08 15.12 5.67
CA GLU A 207 -12.55 16.18 4.82
C GLU A 207 -11.04 16.29 4.98
N CYS A 208 -10.32 16.37 3.87
CA CYS A 208 -8.87 16.49 3.91
C CYS A 208 -8.36 17.26 2.70
N LYS A 209 -7.64 18.36 2.95
CA LYS A 209 -6.88 19.08 1.91
C LYS A 209 -5.53 18.40 1.58
N ALA A 210 -5.38 17.13 1.95
CA ALA A 210 -4.18 16.31 1.76
C ALA A 210 -2.84 16.98 2.19
N PRO A 211 -2.73 17.61 3.39
CA PRO A 211 -1.52 18.34 3.79
C PRO A 211 -0.27 17.45 3.89
N CYS A 212 -0.45 16.13 4.04
CA CYS A 212 0.65 15.17 4.09
C CYS A 212 1.35 14.98 2.73
N GLY A 213 0.68 15.30 1.61
CA GLY A 213 1.25 15.29 0.25
C GLY A 213 2.20 14.11 -0.03
N SER A 214 3.41 14.44 -0.46
CA SER A 214 4.56 13.55 -0.66
C SER A 214 5.54 13.54 0.52
N ARG A 215 5.21 14.17 1.65
CA ARG A 215 6.16 14.35 2.77
C ARG A 215 6.29 13.05 3.58
N LEU A 216 7.53 12.70 3.91
CA LEU A 216 7.85 11.63 4.85
C LEU A 216 8.44 12.26 6.12
N LEU A 217 7.76 12.04 7.24
CA LEU A 217 8.23 12.48 8.56
C LEU A 217 9.11 11.41 9.16
N THR A 218 10.26 11.80 9.71
CA THR A 218 11.10 10.88 10.48
C THR A 218 10.75 11.04 11.95
N LEU A 219 10.28 9.97 12.58
CA LEU A 219 9.95 9.92 14.00
C LEU A 219 11.07 9.19 14.74
N ARG A 220 11.54 9.79 15.83
CA ARG A 220 12.52 9.20 16.75
C ARG A 220 11.86 9.07 18.11
N THR A 221 12.09 7.93 18.75
CA THR A 221 11.60 7.67 20.11
C THR A 221 12.64 6.87 20.86
N ARG A 222 12.73 7.08 22.17
CA ARG A 222 13.60 6.30 23.05
C ARG A 222 13.21 4.81 23.11
N HIS A 223 12.02 4.43 22.65
CA HIS A 223 11.53 3.05 22.68
C HIS A 223 12.00 2.22 21.47
N LEU A 224 12.51 2.87 20.42
CA LEU A 224 12.96 2.22 19.18
C LEU A 224 14.41 2.60 18.90
N ASP A 225 15.26 1.61 18.65
CA ASP A 225 16.66 1.78 18.24
C ASP A 225 16.81 2.09 16.73
N TYR A 226 15.69 2.24 16.02
CA TYR A 226 15.65 2.62 14.60
C TYR A 226 14.64 3.75 14.34
N PRO A 227 14.86 4.56 13.29
CA PRO A 227 13.90 5.60 12.91
C PRO A 227 12.62 4.99 12.35
N LEU A 228 11.48 5.53 12.79
CA LEU A 228 10.21 5.33 12.12
C LEU A 228 9.99 6.42 11.08
N PHE A 229 9.21 6.10 10.06
CA PHE A 229 8.85 7.05 9.04
C PHE A 229 7.33 7.11 8.91
N SER A 230 6.74 8.30 8.94
CA SER A 230 5.29 8.48 8.79
C SER A 230 4.97 9.18 7.47
N LYS A 231 4.02 8.61 6.72
CA LYS A 231 3.43 9.22 5.53
C LYS A 231 1.91 9.14 5.67
N GLY A 232 1.28 10.27 5.97
CA GLY A 232 -0.14 10.30 6.31
C GLY A 232 -0.42 9.51 7.58
N ASN A 233 -1.28 8.50 7.47
CA ASN A 233 -1.73 7.62 8.55
C ASN A 233 -1.02 6.25 8.57
N ALA A 234 0.04 6.09 7.79
CA ALA A 234 0.88 4.88 7.76
C ALA A 234 2.28 5.14 8.30
N TYR A 235 2.82 4.12 8.96
CA TYR A 235 4.14 4.10 9.57
C TYR A 235 5.00 3.03 8.92
N PHE A 236 6.25 3.38 8.66
CA PHE A 236 7.19 2.57 7.91
C PHE A 236 8.52 2.47 8.64
N VAL A 237 9.25 1.41 8.29
CA VAL A 237 10.67 1.24 8.59
C VAL A 237 11.44 1.07 7.27
N LYS A 238 12.77 1.17 7.32
CA LYS A 238 13.59 0.85 6.15
C LYS A 238 13.41 -0.62 5.77
N ASN A 239 13.36 -0.88 4.48
CA ASN A 239 13.30 -2.21 3.88
C ASN A 239 14.48 -2.44 2.96
N ARG A 240 14.83 -3.71 2.78
CA ARG A 240 15.84 -4.14 1.81
C ARG A 240 15.14 -4.80 0.64
N LEU A 241 15.67 -4.57 -0.55
CA LEU A 241 15.18 -5.24 -1.75
C LEU A 241 15.48 -6.74 -1.66
N VAL A 242 14.46 -7.57 -1.87
CA VAL A 242 14.63 -9.02 -2.00
C VAL A 242 15.27 -9.32 -3.35
N LYS A 243 16.33 -10.14 -3.35
CA LYS A 243 16.96 -10.65 -4.57
C LYS A 243 16.42 -12.05 -4.83
N HIS A 244 15.52 -12.19 -5.79
CA HIS A 244 14.92 -13.48 -6.13
C HIS A 244 14.47 -13.52 -7.60
N PRO A 245 14.63 -14.63 -8.33
CA PRO A 245 14.25 -14.72 -9.75
C PRO A 245 12.75 -14.53 -10.00
N ARG A 246 11.89 -14.86 -9.03
CA ARG A 246 10.43 -14.60 -9.09
C ARG A 246 10.03 -13.15 -8.83
N LEU A 247 10.98 -12.25 -8.54
CA LEU A 247 10.68 -10.83 -8.36
C LEU A 247 10.39 -10.18 -9.73
N ASP A 248 9.12 -9.91 -9.99
CA ASP A 248 8.68 -9.40 -11.28
C ASP A 248 8.74 -7.86 -11.32
N ARG A 249 8.18 -7.22 -10.29
CA ARG A 249 8.04 -5.77 -10.20
C ARG A 249 8.53 -5.25 -8.87
N THR A 250 9.09 -4.06 -8.88
CA THR A 250 9.35 -3.33 -7.65
C THR A 250 8.50 -2.08 -7.54
N VAL A 251 7.99 -1.82 -6.34
CA VAL A 251 7.10 -0.68 -6.08
C VAL A 251 7.79 0.28 -5.11
N ARG A 252 7.83 1.55 -5.50
CA ARG A 252 8.37 2.65 -4.70
C ARG A 252 7.30 3.70 -4.52
N PHE A 253 7.32 4.43 -3.42
CA PHE A 253 6.61 5.70 -3.34
C PHE A 253 7.62 6.85 -3.27
N PRO A 254 7.39 7.94 -4.02
CA PRO A 254 8.21 9.12 -3.92
C PRO A 254 7.96 9.75 -2.56
N PHE A 255 9.02 10.28 -1.98
CA PHE A 255 8.90 11.10 -0.79
C PHE A 255 9.91 12.24 -0.80
N VAL A 256 9.48 13.38 -0.26
CA VAL A 256 10.35 14.50 0.06
C VAL A 256 10.60 14.45 1.57
N LYS A 257 11.87 14.47 1.98
CA LYS A 257 12.22 14.61 3.39
C LYS A 257 11.78 16.00 3.86
N SER A 258 10.95 16.05 4.88
CA SER A 258 10.54 17.31 5.50
C SER A 258 11.38 17.53 6.75
N ASN A 259 12.38 18.40 6.68
CA ASN A 259 13.30 18.59 7.81
C ASN A 259 12.68 19.36 9.00
N ASN A 260 11.52 20.01 8.86
CA ASN A 260 10.99 20.94 9.88
C ASN A 260 9.46 20.90 10.09
N LEU A 261 8.77 19.80 9.79
CA LEU A 261 7.31 19.77 10.04
C LEU A 261 7.02 19.40 11.49
N LYS A 262 6.42 20.33 12.24
CA LYS A 262 5.82 20.03 13.55
C LYS A 262 4.53 19.23 13.33
N MET A 263 4.46 18.02 13.89
CA MET A 263 3.19 17.30 13.98
C MET A 263 2.29 18.05 14.96
N TYR A 264 1.01 18.22 14.60
CA TYR A 264 -0.01 18.61 15.56
C TYR A 264 -0.29 17.39 16.44
N ILE A 265 0.51 17.23 17.49
CA ILE A 265 0.19 16.27 18.55
C ILE A 265 -0.94 16.93 19.33
N ASN A 266 -2.15 16.38 19.23
CA ASN A 266 -3.24 16.79 20.11
C ASN A 266 -2.79 16.50 21.55
N GLU A 267 -2.57 17.53 22.36
CA GLU A 267 -2.08 17.37 23.74
C GLU A 267 -3.00 16.48 24.59
N GLY A 268 -4.30 16.42 24.25
CA GLY A 268 -5.27 15.50 24.85
C GLY A 268 -5.02 14.01 24.61
N SER A 269 -4.16 13.65 23.65
CA SER A 269 -3.78 12.24 23.37
C SER A 269 -2.58 11.74 24.17
N LEU A 270 -1.90 12.62 24.92
CA LEU A 270 -0.74 12.28 25.77
C LEU A 270 -1.11 12.07 27.26
N ARG A 271 -2.37 12.27 27.64
CA ARG A 271 -2.86 12.11 29.02
C ARG A 271 -3.57 10.77 29.27
N GLY A 272 -3.34 9.77 28.42
CA GLY A 272 -3.88 8.41 28.57
C GLY A 272 -2.86 7.43 29.12
#